data_AF-A0AB74GKD7-F1
#
_entry.id   AF-A0AB74GKD7-F1
#
_cell.length_a   1.000
_cell.length_b   1.000
_cell.length_c   1.000
_cell.angle_alpha   90.00
_cell.angle_beta   90.00
_cell.angle_gamma   90.00
#
_symmetry.space_group_name_H-M   'P 1'
#
loop_
_entity.id
_entity.type
_entity.pdbx_description
1 polymer ?
#
loop_
_entity_poly.entity_id
_entity_poly.type
_entity_poly.pdbx_seq_one_letter_code
_entity_poly.pdbx_strand_id
1 'polypeptide(L)'
;MELTISFSTVLMAALGFLGVYILMPIALVFRDHLILKFIENNIINPKFWVMVADCQRALAMNDTVYSAHWSYSHKDGVEVCYIKGIPVSTRKFLKFQSEREKSINLFRQLNVKIQNRINWLIWAEKYFKVELKMTEEIKKEMDDSYAYEVGRIKRHNIDAVISDITPHPVTSEAEL
;
A
#
# COMPACT_ATOMS: atom_id res chain seq x y z
N MET A 1 37.90 -53.19 -36.42
CA MET A 1 36.52 -52.73 -36.56
C MET A 1 36.58 -51.22 -36.74
N GLU A 2 36.43 -50.73 -37.97
CA GLU A 2 36.49 -49.28 -38.26
C GLU A 2 35.12 -48.67 -37.94
N LEU A 3 35.10 -47.69 -37.04
CA LEU A 3 33.86 -47.05 -36.61
C LEU A 3 33.51 -45.95 -37.63
N THR A 4 32.84 -46.31 -38.72
CA THR A 4 32.35 -45.33 -39.71
C THR A 4 31.10 -44.64 -39.17
N ILE A 5 31.32 -43.51 -38.48
CA ILE A 5 30.21 -42.65 -38.05
C ILE A 5 29.70 -41.88 -39.27
N SER A 6 28.37 -41.94 -39.51
CA SER A 6 27.74 -41.16 -40.57
C SER A 6 27.87 -39.65 -40.29
N PHE A 7 28.15 -38.86 -41.33
CA PHE A 7 28.24 -37.40 -41.23
C PHE A 7 26.98 -36.77 -40.61
N SER A 8 25.80 -37.36 -40.86
CA SER A 8 24.53 -36.93 -40.26
C SER A 8 24.55 -37.04 -38.73
N THR A 9 25.18 -38.08 -38.20
CA THR A 9 25.34 -38.29 -36.75
C THR A 9 26.25 -37.22 -36.13
N VAL A 10 27.33 -36.85 -36.82
CA VAL A 10 28.24 -35.77 -36.38
C VAL A 10 27.52 -34.42 -36.40
N LEU A 11 26.73 -34.15 -37.45
CA LEU A 11 25.95 -32.92 -37.57
C LEU A 11 24.87 -32.82 -36.47
N MET A 12 24.10 -33.89 -36.23
CA MET A 12 23.11 -33.93 -35.16
C MET A 12 23.74 -33.74 -33.78
N ALA A 13 24.89 -34.37 -33.53
CA ALA A 13 25.63 -34.17 -32.29
C ALA A 13 26.05 -32.70 -32.13
N ALA A 14 26.64 -32.09 -33.16
CA ALA A 14 27.07 -30.69 -33.14
C ALA A 14 25.88 -29.72 -32.91
N LEU A 15 24.73 -29.96 -33.55
CA LEU A 15 23.52 -29.17 -33.33
C LEU A 15 22.93 -29.37 -31.93
N GLY A 16 22.98 -30.59 -31.39
CA GLY A 16 22.60 -30.87 -30.00
C GLY A 16 23.50 -30.12 -29.01
N PHE A 17 24.81 -30.12 -29.24
CA PHE A 17 25.77 -29.33 -28.45
C PHE A 17 25.49 -27.83 -28.56
N LEU A 18 25.27 -27.30 -29.77
CA LEU A 18 24.92 -25.90 -29.98
C LEU A 18 23.62 -25.51 -29.24
N GLY A 19 22.61 -26.38 -29.28
CA GLY A 19 21.34 -26.16 -28.60
C GLY A 19 21.48 -26.08 -27.08
N VAL A 20 22.17 -27.04 -26.48
CA VAL A 20 22.29 -27.15 -25.02
C VAL A 20 23.25 -26.11 -24.45
N TYR A 21 24.40 -25.89 -25.09
CA TYR A 21 25.47 -25.08 -24.49
C TYR A 21 25.47 -23.62 -24.94
N ILE A 22 24.81 -23.28 -26.04
CA ILE A 22 24.79 -21.91 -26.56
C ILE A 22 23.36 -21.36 -26.55
N LEU A 23 22.40 -22.05 -27.19
CA LEU A 23 21.04 -21.50 -27.29
C LEU A 23 20.30 -21.49 -25.96
N MET A 24 20.39 -22.55 -25.15
CA MET A 24 19.71 -22.61 -23.85
C MET A 24 20.19 -21.52 -22.86
N PRO A 25 21.50 -21.29 -22.65
CA PRO A 25 21.96 -20.17 -21.82
C PRO A 25 21.52 -18.80 -22.32
N ILE A 26 21.59 -18.55 -23.64
CA ILE A 26 21.13 -17.28 -24.22
C ILE A 26 19.63 -17.09 -23.99
N ALA A 27 18.83 -18.14 -24.18
CA ALA A 27 17.40 -18.10 -23.95
C ALA A 27 17.05 -17.81 -22.48
N LEU A 28 17.79 -18.40 -21.52
CA LEU A 28 17.62 -18.12 -20.09
C LEU A 28 17.92 -16.64 -19.77
N VAL A 29 19.05 -16.12 -20.25
CA VAL A 29 19.42 -14.70 -20.04
C VAL A 29 18.39 -13.75 -20.65
N PHE A 30 17.94 -14.04 -21.87
CA PHE A 30 16.94 -13.23 -22.54
C PHE A 30 15.59 -13.25 -21.82
N ARG A 31 15.15 -14.43 -21.38
CA ARG A 31 13.94 -14.60 -20.56
C ARG A 31 14.03 -13.73 -19.29
N ASP A 32 15.13 -13.82 -18.56
CA ASP A 32 15.32 -13.10 -17.30
C ASP A 32 15.32 -11.58 -17.54
N HIS A 33 15.99 -11.12 -18.60
CA HIS A 33 15.96 -9.71 -19.00
C HIS A 33 14.54 -9.22 -19.34
N LEU A 34 13.75 -10.01 -20.07
CA LEU A 34 12.36 -9.67 -20.39
C LEU A 34 11.49 -9.54 -19.13
N ILE A 35 11.67 -10.44 -18.16
CA ILE A 35 10.91 -10.43 -16.91
C ILE A 35 11.24 -9.19 -16.10
N LEU A 36 12.54 -8.86 -15.94
CA LEU A 36 12.97 -7.66 -15.23
C LEU A 36 12.37 -6.40 -15.86
N LYS A 37 12.46 -6.29 -17.19
CA LYS A 37 11.90 -5.16 -17.94
C LYS A 37 10.37 -5.08 -17.83
N PHE A 38 9.69 -6.22 -17.74
CA PHE A 38 8.25 -6.28 -17.52
C PHE A 38 7.87 -5.79 -16.12
N ILE A 39 8.61 -6.23 -15.10
CA ILE A 39 8.41 -5.83 -13.69
C ILE A 39 8.58 -4.32 -13.53
N GLU A 40 9.68 -3.77 -14.06
CA GLU A 40 10.00 -2.34 -13.94
C GLU A 40 8.92 -1.46 -14.59
N ASN A 41 8.46 -1.82 -15.79
CA ASN A 41 7.49 -1.00 -16.52
C ASN A 41 6.04 -1.17 -16.03
N ASN A 42 5.63 -2.37 -15.64
CA ASN A 42 4.23 -2.66 -15.35
C ASN A 42 3.90 -2.72 -13.86
N ILE A 43 4.85 -3.15 -13.03
CA ILE A 43 4.59 -3.48 -11.62
C ILE A 43 5.14 -2.39 -10.71
N ILE A 44 6.45 -2.17 -10.75
CA ILE A 44 7.18 -1.22 -9.90
C ILE A 44 7.47 0.07 -10.69
N ASN A 45 6.43 0.60 -11.34
CA ASN A 45 6.54 1.86 -12.06
C ASN A 45 6.40 3.07 -11.12
N PRO A 46 6.75 4.30 -11.53
CA PRO A 46 6.62 5.48 -10.67
C PRO A 46 5.22 5.67 -10.09
N LYS A 47 4.18 5.29 -10.84
CA LYS A 47 2.78 5.33 -10.39
C LYS A 47 2.52 4.38 -9.22
N PHE A 48 3.23 3.25 -9.13
CA PHE A 48 3.15 2.34 -7.99
C PHE A 48 3.65 3.00 -6.71
N TRP A 49 4.78 3.70 -6.75
CA TRP A 49 5.34 4.37 -5.57
C TRP A 49 4.43 5.49 -5.04
N VAL A 50 3.82 6.26 -5.93
CA VAL A 50 2.78 7.24 -5.56
C VAL A 50 1.60 6.54 -4.88
N MET A 51 1.15 5.40 -5.43
CA MET A 51 0.06 4.61 -4.85
C MET A 51 0.41 4.11 -3.44
N VAL A 52 1.64 3.65 -3.24
CA VAL A 52 2.14 3.22 -1.93
C VAL A 52 2.10 4.39 -0.94
N ALA A 53 2.67 5.54 -1.30
CA ALA A 53 2.68 6.72 -0.44
C ALA A 53 1.26 7.18 -0.06
N ASP A 54 0.33 7.22 -1.02
CA ASP A 54 -1.06 7.60 -0.75
C ASP A 54 -1.79 6.57 0.12
N CYS A 55 -1.50 5.28 -0.05
CA CYS A 55 -2.02 4.21 0.79
C CYS A 55 -1.53 4.36 2.24
N GLN A 56 -0.24 4.60 2.44
CA GLN A 56 0.35 4.74 3.78
C GLN A 56 -0.12 6.01 4.49
N ARG A 57 -0.29 7.11 3.74
CA ARG A 57 -0.92 8.33 4.28
C ARG A 57 -2.34 8.08 4.77
N ALA A 58 -3.15 7.37 3.98
CA ALA A 58 -4.52 7.04 4.38
C ALA A 58 -4.56 6.10 5.59
N LEU A 59 -3.67 5.11 5.63
CA LEU A 59 -3.50 4.23 6.80
C LEU A 59 -3.14 5.04 8.05
N ALA A 60 -2.12 5.91 7.97
CA ALA A 60 -1.71 6.75 9.08
C ALA A 60 -2.84 7.66 9.58
N MET A 61 -3.61 8.28 8.67
CA MET A 61 -4.79 9.08 9.03
C MET A 61 -5.88 8.24 9.72
N ASN A 62 -6.14 7.04 9.22
CA ASN A 62 -7.13 6.14 9.81
C ASN A 62 -6.73 5.72 11.23
N ASP A 63 -5.46 5.39 11.45
CA ASP A 63 -4.96 4.88 12.73
C ASP A 63 -4.80 5.98 13.78
N THR A 64 -4.49 7.22 13.39
CA THR A 64 -4.16 8.30 14.32
C THR A 64 -5.28 9.32 14.51
N VAL A 65 -5.93 9.74 13.42
CA VAL A 65 -6.96 10.79 13.44
C VAL A 65 -8.34 10.17 13.59
N TYR A 66 -8.68 9.22 12.71
CA TYR A 66 -10.03 8.68 12.60
C TYR A 66 -10.33 7.47 13.50
N SER A 67 -9.32 6.98 14.23
CA SER A 67 -9.46 5.97 15.28
C SER A 67 -10.03 6.55 16.59
N ALA A 68 -10.09 7.88 16.69
CA ALA A 68 -10.65 8.60 17.82
C ALA A 68 -12.06 8.13 18.17
N HIS A 69 -12.34 7.97 19.46
CA HIS A 69 -13.69 7.68 19.94
C HIS A 69 -14.62 8.84 19.60
N TRP A 70 -15.78 8.50 19.03
CA TRP A 70 -16.82 9.45 18.64
C TRP A 70 -18.15 8.96 19.17
N SER A 71 -19.03 9.88 19.52
CA SER A 71 -20.38 9.56 19.98
C SER A 71 -21.39 10.58 19.47
N TYR A 72 -22.60 10.11 19.28
CA TYR A 72 -23.76 10.89 18.86
C TYR A 72 -24.87 10.66 19.87
N SER A 73 -25.37 11.73 20.48
CA SER A 73 -26.45 11.65 21.45
C SER A 73 -27.49 12.74 21.20
N HIS A 74 -28.75 12.42 21.48
CA HIS A 74 -29.81 13.42 21.59
C HIS A 74 -30.04 13.67 23.08
N LYS A 75 -29.81 14.90 23.52
CA LYS A 75 -30.14 15.33 24.88
C LYS A 75 -31.10 16.51 24.80
N ASP A 76 -32.27 16.37 25.41
CA ASP A 76 -33.28 17.43 25.50
C ASP A 76 -33.71 18.03 24.13
N GLY A 77 -33.79 17.20 23.10
CA GLY A 77 -34.15 17.61 21.73
C GLY A 77 -33.03 18.29 20.94
N VAL A 78 -31.84 18.42 21.52
CA VAL A 78 -30.65 18.98 20.87
C VAL A 78 -29.67 17.87 20.52
N GLU A 79 -29.20 17.85 19.27
CA GLU A 79 -28.15 16.95 18.81
C GLU A 79 -26.81 17.36 19.42
N VAL A 80 -26.19 16.47 20.19
CA VAL A 80 -24.87 16.69 20.77
C VAL A 80 -23.90 15.66 20.21
N CYS A 81 -22.91 16.14 19.46
CA CYS A 81 -21.88 15.31 18.83
C CYS A 81 -20.56 15.45 19.59
N TYR A 82 -19.86 14.34 19.80
CA TYR A 82 -18.53 14.34 20.44
C TYR A 82 -17.49 13.65 19.57
N ILE A 83 -16.29 14.22 19.54
CA ILE A 83 -15.09 13.61 18.95
C ILE A 83 -13.96 13.73 19.98
N LYS A 84 -13.30 12.62 20.35
CA LYS A 84 -12.32 12.57 21.46
C LYS A 84 -12.88 13.14 22.78
N GLY A 85 -14.18 12.98 23.03
CA GLY A 85 -14.87 13.54 24.21
C GLY A 85 -15.08 15.06 24.17
N ILE A 86 -14.71 15.74 23.08
CA ILE A 86 -14.91 17.18 22.89
C ILE A 86 -16.22 17.42 22.13
N PRO A 87 -17.12 18.29 22.63
CA PRO A 87 -18.36 18.61 21.94
C PRO A 87 -18.07 19.40 20.66
N VAL A 88 -18.68 19.01 19.55
CA VAL A 88 -18.53 19.63 18.23
C VAL A 88 -19.88 19.81 17.55
N SER A 89 -19.97 20.77 16.62
CA SER A 89 -21.19 20.98 15.85
C SER A 89 -21.55 19.77 14.97
N THR A 90 -22.83 19.56 14.67
CA THR A 90 -23.29 18.50 13.74
C THR A 90 -22.59 18.61 12.38
N ARG A 91 -22.37 19.83 11.87
CA ARG A 91 -21.67 20.05 10.60
C ARG A 91 -20.23 19.53 10.64
N LYS A 92 -19.50 19.82 11.72
CA LYS A 92 -18.11 19.35 11.89
C LYS A 92 -18.05 17.84 12.07
N PHE A 93 -18.99 17.27 12.82
CA PHE A 93 -19.13 15.83 12.99
C PHE A 93 -19.41 15.08 11.68
N LEU A 94 -20.37 15.55 10.88
CA LEU A 94 -20.70 14.96 9.58
C LEU A 94 -19.52 15.06 8.60
N LYS A 95 -18.79 16.20 8.61
CA LYS A 95 -17.58 16.35 7.80
C LYS A 95 -16.52 15.33 8.21
N PHE A 96 -16.25 15.18 9.51
CA PHE A 96 -15.31 14.20 10.04
C PHE A 96 -15.68 12.76 9.61
N GLN A 97 -16.96 12.37 9.71
CA GLN A 97 -17.40 11.05 9.28
C GLN A 97 -17.25 10.82 7.77
N SER A 98 -17.58 11.83 6.96
CA SER A 98 -17.40 11.75 5.50
C SER A 98 -15.93 11.61 5.11
N GLU A 99 -15.04 12.36 5.75
CA GLU A 99 -13.59 12.28 5.49
C GLU A 99 -13.00 10.95 5.96
N ARG A 100 -13.44 10.44 7.12
CA ARG A 100 -13.10 9.11 7.63
C ARG A 100 -13.49 8.02 6.64
N GLU A 101 -14.73 8.03 6.16
CA GLU A 101 -15.21 7.01 5.22
C GLU A 101 -14.42 7.04 3.90
N LYS A 102 -14.17 8.24 3.36
CA LYS A 102 -13.33 8.41 2.16
C LYS A 102 -11.92 7.86 2.37
N SER A 103 -11.30 8.15 3.51
CA SER A 103 -9.95 7.68 3.84
C SER A 103 -9.90 6.14 3.98
N ILE A 104 -10.89 5.52 4.62
CA ILE A 104 -11.00 4.06 4.72
C ILE A 104 -11.18 3.42 3.35
N ASN A 105 -12.05 3.99 2.51
CA ASN A 105 -12.30 3.48 1.17
C ASN A 105 -11.09 3.63 0.26
N LEU A 106 -10.37 4.75 0.34
CA LEU A 106 -9.11 4.97 -0.37
C LEU A 106 -8.09 3.90 0.03
N PHE A 107 -7.85 3.73 1.33
CA PHE A 107 -6.93 2.71 1.85
C PHE A 107 -7.30 1.32 1.34
N ARG A 108 -8.57 0.91 1.45
CA ARG A 108 -9.02 -0.41 0.99
C ARG A 108 -8.75 -0.62 -0.49
N GLN A 109 -9.08 0.35 -1.34
CA GLN A 109 -8.90 0.24 -2.79
C GLN A 109 -7.42 0.20 -3.18
N LEU A 110 -6.58 1.04 -2.57
CA LEU A 110 -5.15 1.09 -2.88
C LEU A 110 -4.42 -0.13 -2.33
N ASN A 111 -4.71 -0.54 -1.10
CA ASN A 111 -4.08 -1.69 -0.47
C ASN A 111 -4.29 -2.96 -1.31
N VAL A 112 -5.51 -3.22 -1.80
CA VAL A 112 -5.78 -4.37 -2.68
C VAL A 112 -4.92 -4.32 -3.96
N LYS A 113 -4.81 -3.15 -4.59
CA LYS A 113 -4.00 -2.98 -5.82
C LYS A 113 -2.51 -3.21 -5.55
N ILE A 114 -2.00 -2.70 -4.43
CA ILE A 114 -0.60 -2.84 -4.02
C ILE A 114 -0.31 -4.31 -3.69
N GLN A 115 -1.14 -4.95 -2.87
CA GLN A 115 -0.96 -6.36 -2.50
C GLN A 115 -1.02 -7.29 -3.71
N ASN A 116 -1.89 -7.03 -4.68
CA ASN A 116 -1.91 -7.82 -5.92
C ASN A 116 -0.60 -7.72 -6.71
N ARG A 117 0.02 -6.53 -6.76
CA ARG A 117 1.32 -6.33 -7.41
C ARG A 117 2.44 -7.01 -6.64
N ILE A 118 2.46 -6.89 -5.32
CA ILE A 118 3.43 -7.58 -4.44
C ILE A 118 3.30 -9.10 -4.59
N ASN A 119 2.08 -9.64 -4.59
CA ASN A 119 1.84 -11.07 -4.78
C ASN A 119 2.36 -11.57 -6.14
N TRP A 120 2.22 -10.75 -7.18
CA TRP A 120 2.80 -11.08 -8.49
C TRP A 120 4.34 -11.09 -8.45
N LEU A 121 4.96 -10.15 -7.75
CA LEU A 121 6.42 -10.12 -7.55
C LEU A 121 6.91 -11.37 -6.82
N ILE A 122 6.27 -11.73 -5.70
CA ILE A 122 6.57 -12.95 -4.95
C ILE A 122 6.42 -14.19 -5.83
N TRP A 123 5.37 -14.24 -6.65
CA TRP A 123 5.18 -15.32 -7.60
C TRP A 123 6.29 -15.37 -8.65
N ALA A 124 6.69 -14.23 -9.21
CA ALA A 124 7.75 -14.12 -10.20
C ALA A 124 9.11 -14.51 -9.61
N GLU A 125 9.46 -14.03 -8.41
CA GLU A 125 10.65 -14.41 -7.66
C GLU A 125 10.71 -15.93 -7.47
N LYS A 126 9.61 -16.54 -7.00
CA LYS A 126 9.53 -17.99 -6.78
C LYS A 126 9.67 -18.80 -8.07
N TYR A 127 9.01 -18.39 -9.14
CA TYR A 127 8.93 -19.17 -10.37
C TYR A 127 10.19 -19.02 -11.22
N PHE A 128 10.73 -17.81 -11.32
CA PHE A 128 11.92 -17.52 -12.13
C PHE A 128 13.23 -17.65 -11.36
N LYS A 129 13.18 -17.88 -10.03
CA LYS A 129 14.35 -17.97 -9.14
C LYS A 129 15.27 -16.76 -9.24
N VAL A 130 14.68 -15.60 -9.57
CA VAL A 130 15.40 -14.33 -9.59
C VAL A 130 15.33 -13.77 -8.17
N GLU A 131 16.49 -13.61 -7.52
CA GLU A 131 16.59 -12.92 -6.22
C GLU A 131 16.36 -11.41 -6.42
N LEU A 132 15.11 -11.04 -6.63
CA LEU A 132 14.68 -9.65 -6.59
C LEU A 132 14.53 -9.32 -5.11
N LYS A 133 15.50 -8.66 -4.49
CA LYS A 133 15.33 -8.09 -3.13
C LYS A 133 14.23 -7.00 -3.05
N MET A 134 13.53 -6.78 -4.16
CA MET A 134 12.46 -5.81 -4.38
C MET A 134 11.30 -5.97 -3.40
N THR A 135 10.87 -7.20 -3.08
CA THR A 135 9.73 -7.39 -2.17
C THR A 135 10.04 -6.88 -0.76
N GLU A 136 11.27 -7.07 -0.29
CA GLU A 136 11.71 -6.55 1.02
C GLU A 136 11.86 -5.03 0.99
N GLU A 137 12.41 -4.47 -0.10
CA GLU A 137 12.53 -3.02 -0.29
C GLU A 137 11.16 -2.33 -0.30
N ILE A 138 10.16 -2.91 -0.98
CA ILE A 138 8.79 -2.36 -1.00
C ILE A 138 8.19 -2.35 0.40
N LYS A 139 8.36 -3.44 1.17
CA LYS A 139 7.85 -3.51 2.54
C LYS A 139 8.51 -2.46 3.42
N LYS A 140 9.83 -2.32 3.32
CA LYS A 140 10.56 -1.30 4.05
C LYS A 140 10.08 0.11 3.71
N GLU A 141 9.90 0.41 2.42
CA GLU A 141 9.38 1.73 1.98
C GLU A 141 7.95 1.97 2.50
N MET A 142 7.10 0.94 2.54
CA MET A 142 5.77 1.03 3.13
C MET A 142 5.84 1.42 4.61
N ASP A 143 6.72 0.77 5.38
CA ASP A 143 6.90 1.03 6.81
C ASP A 143 7.48 2.43 7.05
N ASP A 144 8.52 2.81 6.30
CA ASP A 144 9.17 4.12 6.38
C ASP A 144 8.20 5.25 6.02
N SER A 145 7.40 5.07 4.96
CA SER A 145 6.38 6.03 4.54
C SER A 145 5.27 6.19 5.58
N TYR A 146 4.82 5.09 6.18
CA TYR A 146 3.85 5.13 7.28
C TYR A 146 4.40 5.89 8.49
N ALA A 147 5.62 5.55 8.94
CA ALA A 147 6.25 6.19 10.08
C ALA A 147 6.44 7.69 9.85
N TYR A 148 6.84 8.09 8.63
CA TYR A 148 6.94 9.49 8.24
C TYR A 148 5.59 10.21 8.34
N GLU A 149 4.52 9.61 7.84
CA GLU A 149 3.17 10.18 7.84
C GLU A 149 2.59 10.31 9.26
N VAL A 150 2.77 9.31 10.11
CA VAL A 150 2.43 9.38 11.54
C VAL A 150 3.20 10.51 12.23
N GLY A 151 4.51 10.62 11.95
CA GLY A 151 5.33 11.71 12.48
C GLY A 151 4.85 13.09 12.02
N ARG A 152 4.44 13.21 10.75
CA ARG A 152 3.87 14.44 10.19
C ARG A 152 2.57 14.85 10.88
N ILE A 153 1.66 13.90 11.08
CA ILE A 153 0.37 14.12 11.77
C ILE A 153 0.59 14.69 13.16
N LYS A 154 1.51 14.09 13.93
CA LYS A 154 1.86 14.54 15.28
C LYS A 154 2.52 15.92 15.29
N ARG A 155 3.48 16.18 14.39
CA ARG A 155 4.18 17.49 14.33
C ARG A 155 3.25 18.65 14.00
N HIS A 156 2.24 18.39 13.16
CA HIS A 156 1.28 19.42 12.74
C HIS A 156 -0.01 19.42 13.56
N ASN A 157 -0.11 18.61 14.63
CA ASN A 157 -1.30 18.47 15.47
C ASN A 157 -2.58 18.23 14.64
N ILE A 158 -2.49 17.44 13.56
CA ILE A 158 -3.63 17.20 12.66
C ILE A 158 -4.71 16.37 13.37
N ASP A 159 -4.31 15.56 14.35
CA ASP A 159 -5.21 14.78 15.18
C ASP A 159 -5.89 15.59 16.29
N ALA A 160 -5.54 16.87 16.47
CA ALA A 160 -6.17 17.72 17.47
C ALA A 160 -7.61 18.05 17.07
N VAL A 161 -8.54 17.76 17.99
CA VAL A 161 -9.95 18.13 17.85
C VAL A 161 -10.17 19.41 18.65
N ILE A 162 -10.57 20.47 17.97
CA ILE A 162 -10.91 21.76 18.59
C ILE A 162 -12.43 21.86 18.63
N SER A 163 -13.03 22.22 19.77
CA SER A 163 -14.47 22.51 19.80
C SER A 163 -14.76 23.77 18.97
N ASP A 164 -15.77 23.70 18.11
CA ASP A 164 -16.32 24.83 17.37
C ASP A 164 -17.60 25.40 18.01
N ILE A 165 -17.97 24.89 19.18
CA ILE A 165 -19.11 25.36 19.96
C ILE A 165 -18.57 26.31 21.04
N THR A 166 -19.06 27.55 21.08
CA THR A 166 -18.82 28.44 22.21
C THR A 166 -19.45 27.85 23.47
N PRO A 167 -18.75 27.80 24.62
CA PRO A 167 -19.37 27.36 25.86
C PRO A 167 -20.53 28.29 26.18
N HIS A 168 -21.76 27.77 26.11
CA HIS A 168 -22.87 28.43 26.77
C HIS A 168 -22.61 28.30 28.29
N PRO A 169 -22.59 29.41 29.05
CA PRO A 169 -22.46 29.32 30.49
C PRO A 169 -23.67 28.50 30.98
N VAL A 170 -23.38 27.37 31.61
CA VAL A 170 -24.39 26.61 32.34
C VAL A 170 -24.79 27.50 33.50
N THR A 171 -25.90 28.21 33.39
CA THR A 171 -26.50 28.91 34.51
C THR A 171 -26.93 27.84 35.50
N SER A 172 -26.13 27.63 36.55
CA SER A 172 -26.51 26.86 37.71
C SER A 172 -27.52 27.67 38.51
N GLU A 173 -28.78 27.64 38.13
CA GLU A 173 -29.87 28.11 38.98
C GLU A 173 -30.93 27.01 39.08
N ALA A 174 -30.77 26.19 40.11
CA ALA A 174 -31.86 25.51 40.81
C ALA A 174 -31.35 25.07 42.20
N GLU A 175 -30.89 26.02 43.01
CA GLU A 175 -31.12 25.96 44.45
C GLU A 175 -32.39 26.78 44.70
N LEU A 176 -33.48 26.09 45.05
CA LEU A 176 -34.55 26.49 45.99
C LEU A 176 -35.67 25.44 45.98
#